data_AF-A0A8S3F3F7-F1
#
_entry.id   AF-A0A8S3F3F7-F1
#
_cell.length_a   1.000
_cell.length_b   1.000
_cell.length_c   1.000
_cell.angle_alpha   90.00
_cell.angle_beta   90.00
_cell.angle_gamma   90.00
#
_symmetry.space_group_name_H-M   'P 1'
#
loop_
_entity.id
_entity.type
_entity.pdbx_description
1 polymer ?
#
loop_
_entity_poly.entity_id
_entity_poly.type
_entity_poly.pdbx_seq_one_letter_code
_entity_poly.pdbx_strand_id
1 'polypeptide(L)'
;WKLSLVFIATSPLTIFAFNITMRVIVKYTAKEIQSYSKASAVAQEVLGSIRTVTAFGGQKKEEQRFSENLLEAKQIGIKKGLYLGICQAAAQAAIYLAFAITFWYGPYLVRYECKNYDAGSVIVIFVSCLQSTFSISQIVPNIQAFAEASGSGGFVFDIISRISKIDSFKNDGDIPSSIVGDIELQNVRFTYPARKDTPILQGVSMKIPTGKTVALV
;
A
#
# COMPACT_ATOMS: atom_id res chain seq x y z
N TRP A 1 -11.05 -38.46 -10.72
CA TRP A 1 -10.34 -38.05 -9.49
C TRP A 1 -8.83 -38.30 -9.57
N LYS A 2 -8.35 -39.44 -10.10
CA LYS A 2 -6.91 -39.74 -10.24
C LYS A 2 -6.14 -38.67 -11.02
N LEU A 3 -6.68 -38.21 -12.16
CA LEU A 3 -6.06 -37.15 -12.96
C LEU A 3 -5.99 -35.81 -12.20
N SER A 4 -7.04 -35.47 -11.45
CA SER A 4 -7.09 -34.26 -10.60
C SER A 4 -6.07 -34.32 -9.46
N LEU A 5 -5.84 -35.49 -8.86
CA LEU A 5 -4.80 -35.67 -7.84
C LEU A 5 -3.39 -35.43 -8.41
N VAL A 6 -3.12 -35.87 -9.64
CA VAL A 6 -1.82 -35.61 -10.30
C VAL A 6 -1.64 -34.11 -10.56
N PHE A 7 -2.71 -33.41 -10.96
CA PHE A 7 -2.68 -31.96 -11.11
C PHE A 7 -2.43 -31.24 -9.76
N ILE A 8 -3.09 -31.68 -8.69
CA ILE A 8 -2.85 -31.14 -7.34
C ILE A 8 -1.42 -31.46 -6.87
N ALA A 9 -0.89 -32.64 -7.17
CA ALA A 9 0.48 -33.01 -6.79
C ALA A 9 1.56 -32.18 -7.48
N THR A 10 1.28 -31.67 -8.69
CA THR A 10 2.19 -30.76 -9.42
C THR A 10 2.02 -29.28 -9.01
N SER A 11 0.93 -28.94 -8.31
CA SER A 11 0.64 -27.56 -7.90
C SER A 11 1.63 -26.95 -6.89
N PRO A 12 2.16 -27.68 -5.87
CA PRO A 12 3.19 -27.15 -4.98
C PRO A 12 4.44 -26.66 -5.70
N LEU A 13 4.83 -27.33 -6.79
CA LEU A 13 6.00 -26.96 -7.59
C LEU A 13 5.80 -25.59 -8.27
N THR A 14 4.64 -25.38 -8.88
CA THR A 14 4.32 -24.12 -9.56
C THR A 14 4.14 -22.98 -8.55
N ILE A 15 3.49 -23.25 -7.41
CA ILE A 15 3.34 -22.31 -6.30
C ILE A 15 4.71 -21.88 -5.76
N PHE A 16 5.65 -22.82 -5.60
CA PHE A 16 7.00 -22.52 -5.15
C PHE A 16 7.76 -21.60 -6.13
N ALA A 17 7.69 -21.90 -7.44
CA ALA A 17 8.30 -21.08 -8.47
C ALA A 17 7.71 -19.65 -8.52
N PHE A 18 6.39 -19.54 -8.35
CA PHE A 18 5.70 -18.25 -8.29
C PHE A 18 6.10 -17.43 -7.05
N ASN A 19 6.21 -18.09 -5.89
CA ASN A 19 6.65 -17.45 -4.65
C ASN A 19 8.09 -16.91 -4.75
N ILE A 20 9.01 -17.66 -5.36
CA ILE A 20 10.37 -17.18 -5.61
C ILE A 20 10.35 -15.93 -6.48
N THR A 21 9.60 -15.99 -7.59
CA THR A 21 9.46 -14.86 -8.52
C THR A 21 8.92 -13.62 -7.82
N MET A 22 7.88 -13.77 -7.01
CA MET A 22 7.31 -12.67 -6.21
C MET A 22 8.32 -12.07 -5.22
N ARG A 23 9.08 -12.90 -4.50
CA ARG A 23 10.12 -12.41 -3.57
C ARG A 23 11.21 -11.63 -4.31
N VAL A 24 11.61 -12.08 -5.49
CA VAL A 24 12.59 -11.39 -6.34
C VAL A 24 12.02 -10.05 -6.82
N ILE A 25 10.76 -10.02 -7.29
CA ILE A 25 10.05 -8.79 -7.70
C ILE A 25 10.07 -7.76 -6.57
N VAL A 26 9.61 -8.14 -5.38
CA VAL A 26 9.51 -7.22 -4.23
C VAL A 26 10.89 -6.70 -3.84
N LYS A 27 11.89 -7.59 -3.72
CA LYS A 27 13.25 -7.22 -3.29
C LYS A 27 13.94 -6.28 -4.27
N TYR A 28 13.87 -6.55 -5.57
CA TYR A 28 14.52 -5.72 -6.58
C TYR A 28 13.76 -4.42 -6.85
N THR A 29 12.43 -4.42 -6.75
CA THR A 29 11.63 -3.19 -6.85
C THR A 29 11.91 -2.26 -5.67
N ALA A 30 12.05 -2.78 -4.45
CA ALA A 30 12.45 -1.95 -3.30
C ALA A 30 13.84 -1.32 -3.49
N LYS A 31 14.81 -2.08 -4.02
CA LYS A 31 16.16 -1.55 -4.32
C LYS A 31 16.15 -0.50 -5.42
N GLU A 32 15.33 -0.69 -6.46
CA GLU A 32 15.18 0.27 -7.55
C GLU A 32 14.57 1.58 -7.03
N ILE A 33 13.48 1.50 -6.25
CA ILE A 33 12.86 2.67 -5.62
C ILE A 33 13.86 3.41 -4.73
N GLN A 34 14.68 2.68 -3.95
CA GLN A 34 15.69 3.29 -3.09
C GLN A 34 16.77 4.04 -3.90
N SER A 35 17.27 3.45 -4.99
CA SER A 35 18.26 4.11 -5.85
C SER A 35 17.66 5.31 -6.59
N TYR A 36 16.42 5.19 -7.05
CA TYR A 36 15.70 6.27 -7.73
C TYR A 36 15.41 7.43 -6.77
N SER A 37 15.09 7.13 -5.51
CA SER A 37 14.85 8.13 -4.46
C SER A 37 16.07 9.03 -4.22
N LYS A 38 17.30 8.52 -4.34
CA LYS A 38 18.51 9.36 -4.27
C LYS A 38 18.55 10.40 -5.39
N ALA A 39 18.29 9.98 -6.63
CA ALA A 39 18.25 10.88 -7.78
C ALA A 39 17.09 11.90 -7.65
N SER A 40 15.92 11.45 -7.20
CA SER A 40 14.78 12.32 -6.94
C SER A 40 15.07 13.35 -5.84
N ALA A 41 15.79 12.97 -4.78
CA ALA A 41 16.19 13.91 -3.72
C ALA A 41 17.10 15.03 -4.25
N VAL A 42 18.08 14.69 -5.11
CA VAL A 42 18.93 15.69 -5.79
C VAL A 42 18.08 16.62 -6.66
N ALA A 43 17.18 16.07 -7.47
CA ALA A 43 16.30 16.89 -8.30
C ALA A 43 15.41 17.82 -7.45
N GLN A 44 14.89 17.32 -6.32
CA GLN A 44 14.06 18.10 -5.41
C GLN A 44 14.84 19.23 -4.73
N GLU A 45 16.09 18.99 -4.33
CA GLU A 45 17.00 20.01 -3.77
C GLU A 45 17.26 21.13 -4.80
N VAL A 46 17.60 20.75 -6.03
CA VAL A 46 17.94 21.67 -7.13
C VAL A 46 16.72 22.51 -7.54
N LEU A 47 15.56 21.87 -7.71
CA LEU A 47 14.32 22.57 -8.07
C LEU A 47 13.83 23.48 -6.95
N GLY A 48 13.97 23.05 -5.69
CA GLY A 48 13.63 23.86 -4.52
C GLY A 48 14.49 25.13 -4.40
N SER A 49 15.76 25.04 -4.81
CA SER A 49 16.74 26.14 -4.73
C SER A 49 17.18 26.66 -6.09
N ILE A 50 16.29 26.64 -7.10
CA ILE A 50 16.67 26.91 -8.50
C ILE A 50 17.30 28.30 -8.70
N ARG A 51 16.84 29.32 -7.97
CA ARG A 51 17.40 30.69 -8.02
C ARG A 51 18.86 30.73 -7.57
N THR A 52 19.22 29.91 -6.58
CA THR A 52 20.59 29.81 -6.07
C THR A 52 21.47 29.10 -7.10
N VAL A 53 20.99 27.98 -7.65
CA VAL A 53 21.75 27.20 -8.66
C VAL A 53 22.01 28.04 -9.92
N THR A 54 21.04 28.83 -10.37
CA THR A 54 21.22 29.73 -11.53
C THR A 54 22.14 30.91 -11.21
N ALA A 55 22.00 31.53 -10.03
CA ALA A 55 22.86 32.65 -9.60
C ALA A 55 24.34 32.26 -9.53
N PHE A 56 24.65 31.02 -9.13
CA PHE A 56 26.03 30.51 -9.06
C PHE A 56 26.47 29.74 -10.32
N GLY A 57 25.64 29.66 -11.38
CA GLY A 57 25.97 28.94 -12.61
C GLY A 57 26.18 27.43 -12.43
N GLY A 58 25.63 26.83 -11.38
CA GLY A 58 25.88 25.44 -10.96
C GLY A 58 25.17 24.35 -11.77
N GLN A 59 24.47 24.71 -12.85
CA GLN A 59 23.59 23.81 -13.62
C GLN A 59 24.31 22.53 -14.08
N LYS A 60 25.49 22.66 -14.69
CA LYS A 60 26.27 21.51 -15.18
C LYS A 60 26.73 20.57 -14.05
N LYS A 61 27.04 21.13 -12.88
CA LYS A 61 27.46 20.35 -11.70
C LYS A 61 26.30 19.50 -11.17
N GLU A 62 25.13 20.10 -11.04
CA GLU A 62 23.94 19.39 -10.55
C GLU A 62 23.39 18.41 -11.59
N GLU A 63 23.53 18.71 -12.89
CA GLU A 63 23.24 17.76 -13.98
C GLU A 63 24.12 16.51 -13.88
N GLN A 64 25.44 16.69 -13.69
CA GLN A 64 26.36 15.57 -13.52
C GLN A 64 26.02 14.75 -12.27
N ARG A 65 25.76 15.41 -11.14
CA ARG A 65 25.34 14.76 -9.88
C ARG A 65 24.05 13.95 -10.05
N PHE A 66 23.08 14.47 -10.81
CA PHE A 66 21.85 13.74 -11.13
C PHE A 66 22.14 12.53 -12.03
N SER A 67 22.95 12.70 -13.08
CA SER A 67 23.33 11.65 -14.02
C SER A 67 24.07 10.49 -13.34
N GLU A 68 24.99 10.77 -12.42
CA GLU A 68 25.71 9.75 -11.64
C GLU A 68 24.76 8.87 -10.80
N ASN A 69 23.80 9.49 -10.11
CA ASN A 69 22.77 8.75 -9.36
C ASN A 69 21.83 7.96 -10.29
N LEU A 70 21.55 8.47 -11.49
CA LEU A 70 20.73 7.79 -12.48
C LEU A 70 21.44 6.56 -13.07
N LEU A 71 22.77 6.61 -13.23
CA LEU A 71 23.56 5.48 -13.69
C LEU A 71 23.53 4.32 -12.69
N GLU A 72 23.62 4.60 -11.39
CA GLU A 72 23.45 3.59 -10.33
C GLU A 72 22.07 2.92 -10.43
N ALA A 73 21.01 3.74 -10.57
CA ALA A 73 19.64 3.24 -10.72
C ALA A 73 19.46 2.39 -11.99
N LYS A 74 20.04 2.83 -13.13
CA LYS A 74 20.02 2.09 -14.40
C LYS A 74 20.65 0.71 -14.26
N GLN A 75 21.81 0.60 -13.61
CA GLN A 75 22.46 -0.71 -13.42
C GLN A 75 21.62 -1.67 -12.57
N ILE A 76 20.95 -1.15 -11.53
CA ILE A 76 20.02 -1.93 -10.71
C ILE A 76 18.80 -2.36 -11.55
N GLY A 77 18.27 -1.48 -12.39
CA GLY A 77 17.18 -1.78 -13.31
C GLY A 77 17.53 -2.88 -14.32
N ILE A 78 18.74 -2.83 -14.91
CA ILE A 78 19.22 -3.88 -15.82
C ILE A 78 19.33 -5.23 -15.10
N LYS A 79 19.91 -5.26 -13.89
CA LYS A 79 20.00 -6.48 -13.08
C LYS A 79 18.60 -7.00 -12.73
N LYS A 80 17.69 -6.12 -12.30
CA LYS A 80 16.28 -6.45 -12.03
C LYS A 80 15.63 -7.12 -13.24
N GLY A 81 15.75 -6.51 -14.43
CA GLY A 81 15.19 -7.07 -15.66
C GLY A 81 15.68 -8.48 -15.96
N LEU A 82 16.98 -8.73 -15.80
CA LEU A 82 17.57 -10.05 -16.04
C LEU A 82 17.11 -11.09 -15.02
N TYR A 83 17.13 -10.77 -13.72
CA TYR A 83 16.64 -11.69 -12.68
C TYR A 83 15.15 -11.98 -12.81
N LEU A 84 14.35 -10.96 -13.11
CA LEU A 84 12.91 -11.13 -13.35
C LEU A 84 12.63 -11.98 -14.57
N GLY A 85 13.33 -11.74 -15.68
CA GLY A 85 13.19 -12.54 -16.89
C GLY A 85 13.48 -14.01 -16.63
N ILE A 86 14.57 -14.32 -15.92
CA ILE A 86 14.94 -15.71 -15.59
C ILE A 86 13.90 -16.35 -14.66
N CYS A 87 13.48 -15.66 -13.59
CA CYS A 87 12.47 -16.19 -12.67
C CYS A 87 11.12 -16.41 -13.35
N GLN A 88 10.70 -15.49 -14.21
CA GLN A 88 9.44 -15.60 -14.95
C GLN A 88 9.49 -16.73 -15.99
N ALA A 89 10.61 -16.90 -16.69
CA ALA A 89 10.82 -18.02 -17.59
C ALA A 89 10.80 -19.36 -16.83
N ALA A 90 11.45 -19.44 -15.65
CA ALA A 90 11.43 -20.63 -14.81
C ALA A 90 10.02 -20.96 -14.30
N ALA A 91 9.24 -19.95 -13.88
CA ALA A 91 7.86 -20.14 -13.46
C ALA A 91 6.97 -20.64 -14.61
N GLN A 92 7.10 -20.07 -15.81
CA GLN A 92 6.36 -20.53 -16.99
C GLN A 92 6.77 -21.94 -17.41
N ALA A 93 8.06 -22.27 -17.36
CA ALA A 93 8.56 -23.61 -17.64
C ALA A 93 7.96 -24.64 -16.67
N ALA A 94 7.88 -24.33 -15.37
CA ALA A 94 7.26 -25.20 -14.38
C ALA A 94 5.77 -25.48 -14.68
N ILE A 95 5.03 -24.49 -15.15
CA ILE A 95 3.62 -24.65 -15.56
C ILE A 95 3.51 -25.59 -16.76
N TYR A 96 4.31 -25.37 -17.81
CA TYR A 96 4.28 -26.24 -18.99
C TYR A 96 4.74 -27.67 -18.68
N LEU A 97 5.71 -27.85 -17.77
CA LEU A 97 6.10 -29.18 -17.28
C LEU A 97 4.95 -29.87 -16.53
N ALA A 98 4.22 -29.16 -15.68
CA ALA A 98 3.04 -29.70 -15.01
C ALA A 98 1.95 -30.14 -16.01
N PHE A 99 1.74 -29.36 -17.07
CA PHE A 99 0.82 -29.73 -18.15
C PHE A 99 1.32 -30.95 -18.92
N ALA A 100 2.62 -31.03 -19.22
CA ALA A 100 3.21 -32.17 -19.92
C ALA A 100 3.04 -33.47 -19.10
N ILE A 101 3.28 -33.45 -17.79
CA ILE A 101 3.08 -34.61 -16.91
C ILE A 101 1.60 -35.03 -16.89
N THR A 102 0.70 -34.06 -16.80
CA THR A 102 -0.75 -34.31 -16.78
C THR A 102 -1.23 -34.92 -18.11
N PHE A 103 -0.77 -34.39 -19.24
CA PHE A 103 -1.07 -34.91 -20.58
C PHE A 103 -0.42 -36.25 -20.86
N TRP A 104 0.74 -36.56 -20.27
CA TRP A 104 1.37 -37.86 -20.42
C TRP A 104 0.60 -38.95 -19.64
N TYR A 105 0.12 -38.62 -18.44
CA TYR A 105 -0.64 -39.55 -17.59
C TYR A 105 -2.09 -39.77 -18.06
N GLY A 106 -2.70 -38.80 -18.76
CA GLY A 106 -4.07 -38.89 -19.25
C GLY A 106 -4.35 -40.09 -20.17
N PRO A 107 -3.63 -40.25 -21.29
CA PRO A 107 -3.77 -41.38 -22.21
C PRO A 107 -3.43 -42.74 -21.57
N TYR A 108 -2.50 -42.76 -20.62
CA TYR A 108 -2.19 -43.97 -19.84
C TYR A 108 -3.44 -44.45 -19.07
N LEU A 109 -4.16 -43.53 -18.42
CA LEU A 109 -5.43 -43.85 -17.76
C LEU A 109 -6.50 -44.34 -18.74
N VAL A 110 -6.61 -43.70 -19.91
CA VAL A 110 -7.58 -44.11 -20.95
C VAL A 110 -7.27 -45.51 -21.46
N ARG A 111 -5.99 -45.89 -21.60
CA ARG A 111 -5.58 -47.20 -22.14
C ARG A 111 -5.70 -48.35 -21.14
N TYR A 112 -5.40 -48.11 -19.85
CA TYR A 112 -5.40 -49.16 -18.83
C TYR A 112 -6.68 -49.20 -17.99
N GLU A 113 -7.46 -48.12 -17.93
CA GLU A 113 -8.72 -48.02 -17.18
C GLU A 113 -9.91 -47.60 -18.08
N CYS A 114 -10.01 -48.20 -19.28
CA CYS A 114 -11.04 -47.88 -20.30
C CYS A 114 -12.49 -47.91 -19.79
N LYS A 115 -12.79 -48.66 -18.70
CA LYS A 115 -14.14 -48.74 -18.13
C LYS A 115 -14.56 -47.48 -17.36
N ASN A 116 -13.61 -46.69 -16.87
CA ASN A 116 -13.87 -45.55 -15.98
C ASN A 116 -13.46 -44.20 -16.58
N TYR A 117 -12.64 -44.18 -17.63
CA TYR A 117 -12.13 -42.96 -18.24
C TYR A 117 -12.26 -43.00 -19.77
N ASP A 118 -13.10 -42.10 -20.29
CA ASP A 118 -13.17 -41.79 -21.73
C ASP A 118 -12.20 -40.64 -22.09
N ALA A 119 -11.79 -40.57 -23.35
CA ALA A 119 -10.94 -39.50 -23.88
C ALA A 119 -11.58 -38.11 -23.68
N GLY A 120 -12.90 -38.00 -23.85
CA GLY A 120 -13.64 -36.76 -23.57
C GLY A 120 -13.59 -36.37 -22.10
N SER A 121 -13.71 -37.34 -21.19
CA SER A 121 -13.67 -37.09 -19.74
C SER A 121 -12.30 -36.57 -19.28
N VAL A 122 -11.20 -37.04 -19.86
CA VAL A 122 -9.85 -36.55 -19.53
C VAL A 122 -9.67 -35.09 -19.95
N ILE A 123 -10.13 -34.73 -21.15
CA ILE A 123 -10.08 -33.34 -21.64
C ILE A 123 -10.94 -32.43 -20.77
N VAL A 124 -12.15 -32.86 -20.41
CA VAL A 124 -13.05 -32.09 -19.53
C VAL A 124 -12.38 -31.83 -18.18
N ILE A 125 -11.81 -32.86 -17.53
CA ILE A 125 -11.12 -32.69 -16.23
C ILE A 125 -9.95 -31.71 -16.36
N PHE A 126 -9.16 -31.81 -17.43
CA PHE A 126 -8.04 -30.91 -17.68
C PHE A 126 -8.49 -29.45 -17.84
N VAL A 127 -9.49 -29.20 -18.69
CA VAL A 127 -10.04 -27.85 -18.92
C VAL A 127 -10.66 -27.28 -17.64
N SER A 128 -11.38 -28.09 -16.87
CA SER A 128 -11.94 -27.65 -15.57
C SER A 128 -10.84 -27.27 -14.56
N CYS A 129 -9.74 -28.02 -14.49
CA CYS A 129 -8.61 -27.70 -13.62
C CYS A 129 -7.90 -26.40 -14.04
N LEU A 130 -7.72 -26.18 -15.36
CA LEU A 130 -7.19 -24.92 -15.89
C LEU A 130 -8.09 -23.75 -15.50
N GLN A 131 -9.39 -23.85 -15.76
CA GLN A 131 -10.34 -22.78 -15.46
C GLN A 131 -10.36 -22.45 -13.96
N SER A 132 -10.28 -23.47 -13.10
CA SER A 132 -10.21 -23.29 -11.64
C SER A 132 -8.98 -22.49 -11.22
N THR A 133 -7.82 -22.76 -11.84
CA THR A 133 -6.57 -22.03 -11.57
C THR A 133 -6.67 -20.56 -12.00
N PHE A 134 -7.27 -20.29 -13.16
CA PHE A 134 -7.53 -18.93 -13.62
C PHE A 134 -8.49 -18.18 -12.68
N SER A 135 -9.56 -18.83 -12.23
CA SER A 135 -10.52 -18.23 -11.28
C SER A 135 -9.86 -17.87 -9.95
N ILE A 136 -9.04 -18.75 -9.38
CA ILE A 136 -8.28 -18.44 -8.14
C ILE A 136 -7.36 -17.24 -8.37
N SER A 137 -6.68 -17.19 -9.52
CA SER A 137 -5.77 -16.09 -9.84
C SER A 137 -6.48 -14.73 -9.95
N GLN A 138 -7.74 -14.71 -10.42
CA GLN A 138 -8.55 -13.48 -10.49
C GLN A 138 -9.11 -13.04 -9.12
N ILE A 139 -9.20 -13.94 -8.14
CA ILE A 139 -9.70 -13.61 -6.79
C ILE A 139 -8.63 -12.88 -5.96
N VAL A 140 -7.35 -13.12 -6.21
CA VAL A 140 -6.23 -12.51 -5.48
C VAL A 140 -6.35 -10.97 -5.31
N PRO A 141 -6.59 -10.16 -6.36
CA PRO A 141 -6.74 -8.72 -6.19
C PRO A 141 -7.95 -8.33 -5.34
N ASN A 142 -9.03 -9.11 -5.36
CA ASN A 142 -10.22 -8.83 -4.55
C ASN A 142 -9.95 -9.05 -3.05
N ILE A 143 -9.16 -10.08 -2.71
CA ILE A 143 -8.71 -10.32 -1.34
C ILE A 143 -7.86 -9.14 -0.86
N GLN A 144 -6.95 -8.64 -1.71
CA GLN A 144 -6.13 -7.49 -1.38
C GLN A 144 -6.98 -6.23 -1.16
N ALA A 145 -7.94 -5.95 -2.05
CA ALA A 145 -8.85 -4.81 -1.90
C ALA A 145 -9.67 -4.89 -0.61
N PHE A 146 -10.13 -6.09 -0.22
CA PHE A 146 -10.83 -6.29 1.04
C PHE A 146 -9.94 -6.04 2.27
N ALA A 147 -8.67 -6.46 2.21
CA ALA A 147 -7.70 -6.19 3.27
C ALA A 147 -7.43 -4.68 3.43
N GLU A 148 -7.26 -3.96 2.31
CA GLU A 148 -7.07 -2.50 2.29
C GLU A 148 -8.30 -1.75 2.80
N ALA A 149 -9.50 -2.18 2.40
CA ALA A 149 -10.76 -1.63 2.88
C ALA A 149 -10.94 -1.85 4.39
N SER A 150 -10.61 -3.05 4.89
CA SER A 150 -10.70 -3.37 6.33
C SER A 150 -9.71 -2.52 7.15
N GLY A 151 -8.49 -2.32 6.64
CA GLY A 151 -7.49 -1.47 7.30
C GLY A 151 -7.90 0.01 7.33
N SER A 152 -8.44 0.52 6.22
CA SER A 152 -8.90 1.92 6.14
C SER A 152 -10.19 2.17 6.95
N GLY A 153 -11.08 1.17 6.96
CA GLY A 153 -12.34 1.23 7.71
C GLY A 153 -12.11 1.37 9.21
N GLY A 154 -11.08 0.73 9.77
CA GLY A 154 -10.73 0.85 11.19
C GLY A 154 -10.59 2.30 11.66
N PHE A 155 -9.84 3.11 10.92
CA PHE A 155 -9.66 4.54 11.24
C PHE A 155 -10.97 5.34 11.18
N VAL A 156 -11.84 5.04 10.21
CA VAL A 156 -13.14 5.70 10.08
C VAL A 156 -14.04 5.35 11.27
N PHE A 157 -14.08 4.07 11.65
CA PHE A 157 -14.84 3.62 12.82
C PHE A 157 -14.27 4.18 14.13
N ASP A 158 -12.95 4.34 14.25
CA ASP A 158 -12.33 5.00 15.40
C ASP A 158 -12.76 6.47 15.54
N ILE A 159 -12.88 7.20 14.42
CA ILE A 159 -13.40 8.59 14.45
C ILE A 159 -14.87 8.61 14.83
N ILE A 160 -15.69 7.74 14.24
CA ILE A 160 -17.14 7.71 14.49
C ILE A 160 -17.44 7.34 15.95
N SER A 161 -16.69 6.39 16.51
CA SER A 161 -16.87 5.93 17.90
C SER A 161 -16.23 6.85 18.94
N ARG A 162 -15.43 7.83 18.52
CA ARG A 162 -14.77 8.78 19.42
C ARG A 162 -15.78 9.70 20.09
N ILE A 163 -15.96 9.54 21.40
CA ILE A 163 -16.77 10.46 22.23
C ILE A 163 -15.94 11.73 22.54
N SER A 164 -16.44 12.88 22.10
CA SER A 164 -15.82 14.18 22.41
C SER A 164 -16.12 14.61 23.86
N LYS A 165 -15.14 15.19 24.55
CA LYS A 165 -15.33 15.79 25.87
C LYS A 165 -16.20 17.05 25.82
N ILE A 166 -16.08 17.81 24.74
CA ILE A 166 -16.91 18.98 24.43
C ILE A 166 -17.74 18.59 23.22
N ASP A 167 -19.01 18.28 23.46
CA ASP A 167 -19.91 17.75 22.45
C ASP A 167 -20.95 18.80 22.07
N SER A 168 -20.83 19.34 20.86
CA SER A 168 -21.73 20.38 20.35
C SER A 168 -23.12 19.85 20.00
N PHE A 169 -23.31 18.53 19.91
CA PHE A 169 -24.60 17.91 19.58
C PHE A 169 -25.42 17.51 20.82
N LYS A 170 -24.83 17.61 22.02
CA LYS A 170 -25.56 17.41 23.27
C LYS A 170 -26.32 18.67 23.66
N ASN A 171 -27.65 18.56 23.74
CA ASN A 171 -28.53 19.62 24.24
C ASN A 171 -28.67 19.59 25.78
N ASP A 172 -27.57 19.35 26.49
CA ASP A 172 -27.52 19.25 27.96
C ASP A 172 -27.07 20.56 28.62
N GLY A 173 -26.85 21.61 27.83
CA GLY A 173 -26.48 22.93 28.32
C GLY A 173 -27.70 23.82 28.59
N ASP A 174 -27.55 24.77 29.49
CA ASP A 174 -28.56 25.79 29.73
C ASP A 174 -28.70 26.71 28.51
N ILE A 175 -29.93 26.92 28.06
CA ILE A 175 -30.28 27.88 27.01
C ILE A 175 -30.90 29.11 27.69
N PRO A 176 -30.12 30.17 27.95
CA PRO A 176 -30.65 31.36 28.62
C PRO A 176 -31.63 32.11 27.72
N SER A 177 -32.75 32.56 28.31
CA SER A 177 -33.80 33.32 27.59
C SER A 177 -33.41 34.76 27.25
N SER A 178 -32.48 35.34 28.00
CA SER A 178 -31.89 36.65 27.76
C SER A 178 -30.46 36.69 28.30
N ILE A 179 -29.55 37.32 27.55
CA ILE A 179 -28.12 37.40 27.89
C ILE A 179 -27.76 38.88 28.06
N VAL A 180 -27.34 39.27 29.27
CA VAL A 180 -26.91 40.65 29.60
C VAL A 180 -25.56 40.97 28.95
N GLY A 181 -24.68 39.98 28.78
CA GLY A 181 -23.41 40.13 28.05
C GLY A 181 -22.19 40.54 28.89
N ASP A 182 -22.28 40.45 30.22
CA ASP A 182 -21.11 40.60 31.11
C ASP A 182 -20.21 39.36 30.98
N ILE A 183 -18.93 39.56 30.67
CA ILE A 183 -17.94 38.48 30.51
C ILE A 183 -16.85 38.63 31.57
N GLU A 184 -16.56 37.55 32.29
CA GLU A 184 -15.51 37.52 33.31
C GLU A 184 -14.60 36.31 33.12
N LEU A 185 -13.30 36.56 33.10
CA LEU A 185 -12.23 35.55 33.10
C LEU A 185 -11.63 35.54 34.50
N GLN A 186 -11.60 34.38 35.16
CA GLN A 186 -11.07 34.23 36.51
C GLN A 186 -9.90 33.22 36.52
N ASN A 187 -8.68 33.72 36.76
CA ASN A 187 -7.45 32.92 36.89
C ASN A 187 -7.30 31.85 35.80
N VAL A 188 -7.55 32.22 34.55
CA VAL A 188 -7.60 31.29 33.43
C VAL A 188 -6.18 30.85 33.07
N ARG A 189 -5.97 29.54 33.04
CA ARG A 189 -4.74 28.89 32.59
C ARG A 189 -5.03 28.04 31.36
N PHE A 190 -4.26 28.21 30.30
CA PHE A 190 -4.52 27.53 29.03
C PHE A 190 -3.23 27.14 28.31
N THR A 191 -3.25 25.93 27.77
CA THR A 191 -2.17 25.33 26.98
C THR A 191 -2.77 24.57 25.81
N TYR A 192 -2.25 24.79 24.60
CA TYR A 192 -2.72 24.07 23.42
C TYR A 192 -2.34 22.57 23.48
N PRO A 193 -3.25 21.64 23.14
CA PRO A 193 -2.96 20.21 23.17
C PRO A 193 -1.79 19.77 22.27
N ALA A 194 -1.54 20.51 21.18
CA ALA A 194 -0.44 20.25 20.25
C ALA A 194 0.94 20.64 20.80
N ARG A 195 1.00 21.49 21.83
CA ARG A 195 2.25 21.98 22.46
C ARG A 195 2.05 22.07 23.98
N LYS A 196 2.03 20.92 24.64
CA LYS A 196 1.75 20.82 26.08
C LYS A 196 2.82 21.47 26.96
N ASP A 197 4.03 21.64 26.46
CA ASP A 197 5.16 22.16 27.23
C ASP A 197 5.24 23.69 27.26
N THR A 198 4.39 24.39 26.50
CA THR A 198 4.42 25.86 26.42
C THR A 198 3.09 26.45 26.89
N PRO A 199 2.97 26.84 28.17
CA PRO A 199 1.74 27.47 28.67
C PRO A 199 1.56 28.87 28.09
N ILE A 200 0.37 29.16 27.55
CA ILE A 200 0.05 30.43 26.89
C ILE A 200 -0.59 31.41 27.85
N LEU A 201 -1.68 31.00 28.52
CA LEU A 201 -2.31 31.80 29.57
C LEU A 201 -1.85 31.28 30.93
N GLN A 202 -1.26 32.15 31.75
CA GLN A 202 -0.65 31.79 33.04
C GLN A 202 -1.37 32.44 34.23
N GLY A 203 -2.70 32.34 34.27
CA GLY A 203 -3.52 32.90 35.37
C GLY A 203 -4.04 34.28 35.06
N VAL A 204 -4.63 34.46 33.87
CA VAL A 204 -5.20 35.75 33.45
C VAL A 204 -6.58 35.93 34.05
N SER A 205 -6.81 37.08 34.68
CA SER A 205 -8.11 37.52 35.19
C SER A 205 -8.49 38.85 34.55
N MET A 206 -9.72 38.96 34.05
CA MET A 206 -10.22 40.16 33.38
C MET A 206 -11.74 40.22 33.46
N LYS A 207 -12.30 41.42 33.56
CA LYS A 207 -13.75 41.65 33.53
C LYS A 207 -14.11 42.61 32.39
N ILE A 208 -15.08 42.22 31.58
CA ILE A 208 -15.60 42.97 30.44
C ILE A 208 -17.08 43.24 30.72
N PRO A 209 -17.43 44.46 31.16
CA PRO A 209 -18.81 44.81 31.45
C PRO A 209 -19.62 45.01 30.16
N THR A 210 -20.93 44.77 30.24
CA THR A 210 -21.87 44.91 29.13
C THR A 210 -21.76 46.26 28.41
N GLY A 211 -21.74 46.21 27.08
CA GLY A 211 -21.74 47.40 26.22
C GLY A 211 -20.42 48.16 26.14
N LYS A 212 -19.34 47.64 26.75
CA LYS A 212 -17.99 48.20 26.62
C LYS A 212 -17.12 47.38 25.67
N THR A 213 -16.25 48.07 24.95
CA THR A 213 -15.21 47.46 24.12
C THR A 213 -13.88 47.50 24.87
N VAL A 214 -13.22 46.35 24.99
CA VAL A 214 -11.90 46.22 25.59
C VAL A 214 -10.89 45.89 24.49
N ALA A 215 -9.74 46.56 24.50
CA ALA A 215 -8.63 46.26 23.62
C ALA A 215 -7.61 45.37 24.33
N LEU A 216 -7.24 44.26 23.68
CA LEU A 216 -6.10 43.43 24.07
C LEU A 216 -4.88 43.97 23.33
N VAL A 217 -3.90 44.49 24.09
CA VAL A 217 -2.64 45.03 23.56
C VAL A 217 -1.51 44.08 23.90
#